data_AF-T0Y105-F1
#
_entry.id   AF-T0Y105-F1
#
_cell.length_a   1.000
_cell.length_b   1.000
_cell.length_c   1.000
_cell.angle_alpha   90.00
_cell.angle_beta   90.00
_cell.angle_gamma   90.00
#
_symmetry.space_group_name_H-M   'P 1'
#
loop_
_entity.id
_entity.type
_entity.pdbx_description
1 polymer ?
#
loop_
_entity_poly.entity_id
_entity_poly.type
_entity_poly.pdbx_seq_one_letter_code
_entity_poly.pdbx_strand_id
1 'polypeptide(L)' 'MHIVVCIKQVPDSAQIRVHPVTNTIMRQGVPAIVNPYD' A
#
# COMPACT_ATOMS: atom_id res chain seq x y z
N MET A 1 19.42 23.00 -13.61
CA MET A 1 19.56 21.62 -13.08
C MET A 1 18.18 20.97 -13.18
N HIS A 2 18.10 19.76 -13.73
CA HIS A 2 16.84 19.00 -13.81
C HIS A 2 16.98 17.73 -12.98
N ILE A 3 15.97 17.47 -12.14
CA ILE A 3 15.89 16.27 -11.29
C ILE A 3 14.53 15.63 -11.54
N VAL A 4 14.53 14.32 -11.71
CA VAL A 4 13.32 13.50 -11.89
C VAL A 4 13.26 12.50 -10.75
N VAL A 5 12.10 12.37 -10.13
CA VAL A 5 11.83 11.39 -9.06
C VAL A 5 10.71 10.49 -9.53
N CYS A 6 10.97 9.19 -9.52
CA CYS A 6 9.95 8.19 -9.80
C CYS A 6 9.16 7.94 -8.53
N ILE A 7 7.86 8.20 -8.56
CA ILE A 7 6.96 7.88 -7.45
C ILE A 7 6.11 6.67 -7.79
N LYS A 8 5.77 5.88 -6.76
CA LYS A 8 4.84 4.76 -6.89
C LYS A 8 3.66 4.92 -5.96
N GLN A 9 2.46 4.81 -6.52
CA GLN A 9 1.24 4.63 -5.73
C GLN A 9 1.13 3.16 -5.28
N VAL A 10 0.89 2.95 -3.99
CA VAL A 10 0.76 1.63 -3.36
C VAL A 10 -0.44 1.60 -2.41
N PRO A 11 -1.07 0.44 -2.15
CA PRO A 11 -2.02 0.33 -1.05
C PRO A 11 -1.30 0.48 0.30
N ASP A 12 -1.97 1.10 1.28
CA ASP A 12 -1.44 1.19 2.66
C ASP A 12 -1.40 -0.18 3.34
N SER A 13 -0.23 -0.81 3.31
CA SER A 13 -0.02 -2.15 3.85
C SER A 13 -0.13 -2.21 5.38
N ALA A 14 0.00 -1.10 6.10
CA ALA A 14 -0.15 -1.07 7.56
C ALA A 14 -1.60 -1.38 8.00
N GLN A 15 -2.57 -1.12 7.12
CA GLN A 15 -3.99 -1.36 7.36
C GLN A 15 -4.45 -2.75 6.89
N ILE A 16 -3.60 -3.51 6.19
CA ILE A 16 -3.92 -4.86 5.73
C ILE A 16 -3.92 -5.84 6.91
N ARG A 17 -4.84 -6.82 6.86
CA ARG A 17 -5.00 -7.87 7.87
C ARG A 17 -5.20 -9.24 7.20
N VAL A 18 -4.99 -10.31 7.94
CA VAL A 18 -5.29 -11.69 7.51
C VAL A 18 -6.54 -12.17 8.24
N HIS A 19 -7.49 -12.73 7.49
CA HIS A 19 -8.70 -13.29 8.07
C HIS A 19 -8.36 -14.58 8.83
N PRO A 20 -8.69 -14.70 10.13
CA PRO A 20 -8.15 -15.76 10.99
C PRO A 20 -8.70 -17.17 10.70
N VAL A 21 -9.82 -17.27 10.00
CA VAL A 21 -10.47 -18.57 9.68
C VAL A 21 -10.15 -19.04 8.27
N THR A 22 -10.19 -18.12 7.29
CA THR A 22 -10.02 -18.43 5.87
C THR A 22 -8.57 -18.25 5.40
N ASN A 23 -7.72 -17.66 6.23
CA ASN A 23 -6.33 -17.28 5.90
C ASN A 23 -6.20 -16.41 4.63
N THR A 24 -7.26 -15.69 4.27
CA THR A 24 -7.27 -14.75 3.14
C THR A 24 -6.87 -13.35 3.56
N ILE A 25 -6.31 -12.56 2.64
CA ILE A 25 -5.96 -11.16 2.89
C ILE A 25 -7.22 -10.28 2.86
N MET A 26 -7.44 -9.52 3.92
CA MET A 26 -8.45 -8.47 4.02
C MET A 26 -7.82 -7.13 3.64
N ARG A 27 -8.25 -6.57 2.50
CA ARG A 27 -7.68 -5.34 1.91
C ARG A 27 -8.72 -4.42 1.25
N GLN A 28 -10.01 -4.65 1.48
CA GLN A 28 -11.06 -3.74 1.00
C GLN A 28 -11.02 -2.43 1.79
N GLY A 29 -11.23 -1.31 1.10
CA GLY A 29 -11.24 0.02 1.72
C GLY A 29 -9.87 0.56 2.11
N VAL A 30 -8.78 -0.18 1.85
CA VAL A 30 -7.42 0.29 2.10
C VAL A 30 -7.10 1.44 1.13
N PRO A 31 -6.67 2.62 1.63
CA PRO A 31 -6.36 3.75 0.78
C PRO A 31 -5.13 3.49 -0.08
N ALA A 32 -5.09 4.11 -1.26
CA ALA A 32 -3.89 4.17 -2.08
C ALA A 32 -3.06 5.39 -1.68
N ILE A 33 -1.82 5.16 -1.27
CA ILE A 33 -0.87 6.17 -0.77
C ILE A 33 0.36 6.24 -1.68
N VAL A 34 1.17 7.29 -1.56
CA VAL A 34 2.53 7.29 -2.13
C VAL A 34 3.39 6.35 -1.28
N ASN A 35 4.23 5.56 -1.94
CA ASN A 35 5.18 4.69 -1.27
C ASN A 35 6.07 5.52 -0.32
N PRO A 36 6.22 5.19 0.96
CA PRO A 36 7.01 5.99 1.92
C PRO A 36 8.49 6.18 1.57
N TYR A 37 9.01 5.41 0.61
CA TYR A 37 10.38 5.49 0.13
C TYR A 37 10.54 6.31 -1.15
N ASP A 38 9.43 6.74 -1.76
CA ASP A 38 9.41 7.54 -2.99
C ASP A 38 8.83 8.95 -2.71
#